data_AF-A0A673FQQ8-F1
#
_entry.id   AF-A0A673FQQ8-F1
#
_cell.length_a   1.000
_cell.length_b   1.000
_cell.length_c   1.000
_cell.angle_alpha   90.00
_cell.angle_beta   90.00
_cell.angle_gamma   90.00
#
_symmetry.space_group_name_H-M   'P 1'
#
loop_
_entity.id
_entity.type
_entity.pdbx_description
1 polymer ?
#
loop_
_entity_poly.entity_id
_entity_poly.type
_entity_poly.pdbx_seq_one_letter_code
_entity_poly.pdbx_strand_id
1 'polypeptide(L)' 'MSTITSSAGKAESVTVRRTEWSDAEEVNNLISPAAVAVFGRINVIHLL' A
#
# COMPACT_ATOMS: atom_id res chain seq x y z
N MET A 1 -14.40 1.37 9.57
CA MET A 1 -14.81 1.80 8.23
C MET A 1 -14.87 3.31 8.24
N SER A 2 -14.17 3.94 7.30
CA SER A 2 -13.98 5.39 7.22
C SER A 2 -14.28 5.85 5.80
N THR A 3 -14.84 7.05 5.65
CA THR A 3 -15.11 7.62 4.33
C THR A 3 -14.01 8.59 3.94
N ILE A 4 -13.46 8.46 2.74
CA ILE A 4 -12.47 9.38 2.19
C ILE A 4 -13.09 10.11 1.01
N THR A 5 -12.92 11.42 0.96
CA THR A 5 -13.42 12.26 -0.12
C THR A 5 -12.24 12.73 -0.96
N SER A 6 -12.27 12.43 -2.26
CA SER A 6 -11.29 12.93 -3.22
C SER A 6 -11.38 14.46 -3.37
N SER A 7 -10.32 15.07 -3.91
CA SER A 7 -10.31 16.50 -4.25
C SER A 7 -11.39 16.89 -5.27
N ALA A 8 -11.86 15.94 -6.07
CA ALA A 8 -12.97 16.11 -7.01
C ALA A 8 -14.36 15.90 -6.37
N GLY A 9 -14.44 15.69 -5.05
CA GLY A 9 -15.69 15.55 -4.31
C GLY A 9 -16.30 14.14 -4.28
N LYS A 10 -15.67 13.14 -4.93
CA LYS A 10 -16.11 11.74 -4.86
C LYS A 10 -15.79 11.16 -3.48
N ALA A 11 -16.82 10.68 -2.78
CA ALA A 11 -16.68 9.99 -1.50
C ALA A 11 -16.65 8.46 -1.68
N GLU A 12 -15.69 7.79 -1.05
CA GLU A 12 -15.56 6.34 -1.05
C GLU A 12 -15.43 5.79 0.37
N SER A 13 -16.07 4.65 0.63
CA SER A 13 -15.97 3.94 1.91
C SER A 13 -14.74 3.04 1.89
N VAL A 14 -13.90 3.18 2.91
CA VAL A 14 -12.63 2.45 3.03
C VAL A 14 -12.59 1.71 4.37
N THR A 15 -12.07 0.49 4.33
CA THR A 15 -11.86 -0.32 5.52
C THR A 15 -10.38 -0.48 5.76
N VAL A 16 -9.94 -0.15 6.97
CA VAL A 16 -8.55 -0.36 7.41
C VAL A 16 -8.51 -1.65 8.22
N ARG A 17 -7.56 -2.52 7.91
CA ARG A 17 -7.26 -3.76 8.64
C ARG A 17 -5.75 -3.91 8.81
N ARG A 18 -5.31 -4.87 9.63
CA ARG A 18 -3.90 -5.26 9.68
C ARG A 18 -3.49 -5.88 8.34
N THR A 19 -2.26 -5.61 7.94
CA THR A 19 -1.64 -6.23 6.78
C THR A 19 -1.37 -7.70 7.07
N GLU A 20 -1.63 -8.55 6.09
CA GLU A 20 -1.44 -9.99 6.15
C GLU A 20 -0.49 -10.43 5.04
N TRP A 21 0.01 -11.66 5.14
CA TRP A 21 0.96 -12.22 4.17
C TRP A 21 0.44 -12.23 2.73
N SER A 22 -0.88 -12.42 2.56
CA SER A 22 -1.55 -12.38 1.25
C SER A 22 -1.51 -11.01 0.58
N ASP A 23 -1.26 -9.93 1.33
CA ASP A 23 -1.22 -8.57 0.81
C ASP A 23 0.17 -8.18 0.28
N ALA A 24 1.19 -9.02 0.51
CA ALA A 24 2.58 -8.68 0.23
C ALA A 24 2.82 -8.34 -1.24
N GLU A 25 2.15 -9.03 -2.17
CA GLU A 25 2.25 -8.76 -3.60
C GLU A 25 1.67 -7.39 -3.96
N GLU A 26 0.48 -7.06 -3.44
CA GLU A 26 -0.20 -5.80 -3.71
C GLU A 26 0.62 -4.61 -3.16
N VAL A 27 1.15 -4.75 -1.94
CA VAL A 27 2.06 -3.75 -1.35
C VAL A 27 3.34 -3.60 -2.16
N ASN A 28 3.90 -4.70 -2.68
CA ASN A 28 5.10 -4.67 -3.51
C ASN A 28 4.87 -3.87 -4.82
N ASN A 29 3.66 -3.90 -5.38
CA ASN A 29 3.30 -3.13 -6.58
C ASN A 29 3.19 -1.62 -6.33
N LEU A 30 3.08 -1.18 -5.08
CA LEU A 30 3.06 0.24 -4.69
C LEU A 30 4.48 0.81 -4.51
N ILE A 31 5.51 -0.03 -4.51
CA ILE A 31 6.90 0.41 -4.31
C ILE A 31 7.38 1.17 -5.55
N SER A 32 7.75 2.43 -5.35
CA SER A 32 8.24 3.27 -6.44
C SER A 32 9.65 2.86 -6.90
N PRO A 33 10.01 3.08 -8.17
CA PRO A 33 11.37 2.85 -8.65
C PRO A 33 12.43 3.63 -7.88
N ALA A 34 12.09 4.81 -7.34
CA ALA A 34 12.98 5.62 -6.52
C ALA A 34 13.35 4.91 -5.21
N ALA A 35 12.40 4.21 -4.57
CA ALA A 35 12.69 3.41 -3.38
C ALA A 35 13.64 2.25 -3.70
N VAL A 36 13.46 1.60 -4.86
CA VAL A 36 14.36 0.52 -5.31
C VAL A 36 15.77 1.05 -5.61
N ALA A 37 15.90 2.27 -6.14
CA ALA A 37 17.20 2.88 -6.39
C ALA A 37 18.01 3.16 -5.10
N VAL A 38 17.32 3.47 -3.99
CA VAL A 38 17.96 3.78 -2.69
C VAL A 38 18.20 2.52 -1.85
N PHE A 39 17.20 1.65 -1.76
CA PHE A 39 17.20 0.51 -0.85
C PHE A 39 17.54 -0.82 -1.53
N GLY A 40 17.66 -0.83 -2.87
CA GLY A 40 17.77 -2.05 -3.65
C GLY A 40 16.45 -2.83 -3.68
N ARG A 41 16.54 -4.14 -3.84
CA ARG A 41 15.37 -5.01 -3.87
C ARG A 41 14.73 -5.09 -2.48
N ILE A 42 13.52 -4.57 -2.35
CA ILE A 42 12.73 -4.62 -1.11
C ILE A 42 11.94 -5.93 -1.08
N ASN A 43 12.03 -6.67 0.02
CA ASN A 43 11.24 -7.89 0.22
C ASN A 43 10.16 -7.64 1.28
N VAL A 44 8.93 -7.38 0.82
CA VAL A 44 7.80 -7.01 1.68
C VAL A 44 7.48 -8.08 2.71
N ILE A 45 7.62 -9.37 2.36
CA ILE A 45 7.29 -10.48 3.28
C ILE A 45 8.15 -10.43 4.55
N HIS A 46 9.39 -9.96 4.47
CA HIS A 46 10.28 -9.85 5.63
C HIS A 46 10.00 -8.61 6.50
N LEU A 47 9.07 -7.76 6.08
CA LEU A 47 8.66 -6.54 6.79
C LEU A 47 7.28 -6.68 7.44
N LEU A 48 6.59 -7.80 7.22
CA LEU A 48 5.29 -8.15 7.79
C LEU A 48 5.45 -9.08 8.98
#